data_AF-A7VVD5-F1
#
_entry.id   AF-A7VVD5-F1
#
_cell.length_a   1.000
_cell.length_b   1.000
_cell.length_c   1.000
_cell.angle_alpha   90.00
_cell.angle_beta   90.00
_cell.angle_gamma   90.00
#
_symmetry.space_group_name_H-M   'P 1'
#
loop_
_entity.id
_entity.type
_entity.pdbx_description
1 polymer ?
#
loop_
_entity_poly.entity_id
_entity_poly.type
_entity_poly.pdbx_seq_one_letter_code
_entity_poly.pdbx_strand_id
1 'polypeptide(L)' 'MDHCKANESIRCSVVQCKNHCDTKDYCALESITVGTHEANPTVCQCTDCESFQPKQCR' A
#
# COMPACT_ATOMS: atom_id res chain seq x y z
N MET A 1 -6.22 -21.32 0.08
CA MET A 1 -7.27 -20.66 -0.73
C MET A 1 -7.10 -19.18 -0.48
N ASP A 2 -6.19 -18.62 -1.25
CA ASP A 2 -5.62 -17.30 -1.11
C ASP A 2 -6.68 -16.27 -1.46
N HIS A 3 -7.48 -15.89 -0.45
CA HIS A 3 -8.53 -14.90 -0.59
C HIS A 3 -7.94 -13.48 -0.56
N CYS A 4 -6.85 -13.28 -1.30
CA CYS A 4 -6.36 -11.95 -1.57
C CYS A 4 -7.12 -11.39 -2.78
N LYS A 5 -8.09 -10.51 -2.50
CA LYS A 5 -8.78 -9.73 -3.53
C LYS A 5 -7.84 -8.61 -4.00
N ALA A 6 -6.93 -8.94 -4.93
CA ALA A 6 -6.03 -7.96 -5.53
C ALA A 6 -6.84 -6.79 -6.11
N ASN A 7 -6.64 -5.59 -5.58
CA ASN A 7 -7.21 -4.37 -6.12
C ASN A 7 -6.30 -3.85 -7.24
N GLU A 8 -6.69 -4.08 -8.50
CA GLU A 8 -5.90 -3.71 -9.68
C GLU A 8 -5.72 -2.19 -9.83
N SER A 9 -6.50 -1.39 -9.09
CA SER A 9 -6.36 0.07 -9.02
C SER A 9 -5.30 0.52 -8.01
N ILE A 10 -4.81 -0.38 -7.14
CA ILE A 10 -3.86 -0.06 -6.08
C ILE A 10 -2.65 -0.97 -6.21
N ARG A 11 -1.71 -0.59 -7.08
CA ARG A 11 -0.43 -1.30 -7.24
C ARG A 11 0.38 -1.16 -5.97
N CYS A 12 0.90 -2.28 -5.46
CA CYS A 12 1.77 -2.31 -4.30
C CYS A 12 2.86 -3.36 -4.56
N SER A 13 4.11 -2.92 -4.69
CA SER A 13 5.27 -3.81 -4.83
C SER A 13 5.96 -4.09 -3.49
N VAL A 14 5.49 -3.50 -2.40
CA VAL A 14 6.10 -3.64 -1.08
C VAL A 14 5.64 -4.96 -0.48
N VAL A 15 6.45 -6.00 -0.62
CA VAL A 15 6.16 -7.35 -0.11
C VAL A 15 5.97 -7.37 1.40
N GLN A 16 6.62 -6.45 2.13
CA GLN A 16 6.45 -6.26 3.57
C GLN A 16 5.14 -5.55 3.93
N CYS A 17 4.33 -5.09 2.98
CA CYS A 17 3.01 -4.53 3.29
C CYS A 17 2.08 -5.65 3.75
N LYS A 18 1.47 -5.51 4.93
CA LYS A 18 0.49 -6.43 5.51
C LYS A 18 -0.71 -6.67 4.60
N ASN A 19 -1.04 -5.66 3.80
CA ASN A 19 -2.14 -5.70 2.86
C ASN A 19 -1.70 -6.06 1.43
N HIS A 20 -0.43 -6.43 1.24
CA HIS A 20 0.09 -6.87 -0.05
C HIS A 20 -0.61 -8.15 -0.50
N CYS A 21 -0.91 -8.23 -1.79
CA CYS A 21 -1.39 -9.45 -2.37
C CYS A 21 -0.23 -10.39 -2.65
N ASP A 22 -0.02 -11.40 -1.82
CA ASP A 22 1.15 -12.28 -1.91
C ASP A 22 1.34 -12.96 -3.29
N THR A 23 0.31 -12.98 -4.13
CA THR A 23 0.32 -13.55 -5.47
C THR A 23 0.54 -12.54 -6.61
N LYS A 24 0.34 -11.24 -6.39
CA LYS A 24 0.44 -10.19 -7.42
C LYS A 24 0.88 -8.85 -6.80
N ASP A 25 1.54 -7.98 -7.57
CA ASP A 25 2.00 -6.65 -7.09
C ASP A 25 0.87 -5.61 -6.88
N TYR A 26 -0.13 -5.94 -6.06
CA TYR A 26 -1.29 -5.12 -5.75
C TYR A 26 -1.62 -5.21 -4.26
N CYS A 27 -2.27 -4.17 -3.73
CA CYS A 27 -2.88 -4.22 -2.40
C CYS A 27 -4.23 -4.95 -2.43
N ALA A 28 -4.59 -5.60 -1.33
CA ALA A 28 -5.92 -6.19 -1.12
C ALA A 28 -6.95 -5.19 -0.56
N LEU A 29 -6.53 -3.95 -0.27
CA LEU A 29 -7.40 -2.89 0.23
C LEU A 29 -8.33 -2.39 -0.88
N GLU A 30 -9.55 -2.02 -0.53
CA GLU A 30 -10.48 -1.37 -1.47
C GLU A 30 -10.12 0.11 -1.71
N SER A 31 -9.53 0.77 -0.72
CA SER A 31 -9.07 2.15 -0.79
C SER A 31 -7.77 2.35 -0.02
N ILE A 32 -7.01 3.39 -0.38
CA ILE A 32 -5.83 3.86 0.36
C ILE A 32 -5.98 5.34 0.67
N THR A 33 -5.31 5.76 1.74
CA THR A 33 -5.11 7.16 2.08
C THR A 33 -3.67 7.54 1.74
N VAL A 34 -3.52 8.60 0.95
CA VAL A 34 -2.21 9.19 0.65
C VAL A 34 -2.12 10.47 1.47
N GLY A 35 -1.09 10.54 2.31
CA GLY A 35 -0.76 11.70 3.14
C GLY A 35 0.48 12.42 2.63
N THR A 36 0.77 13.57 3.21
CA THR A 36 1.99 14.34 2.98
C THR A 36 2.49 14.90 4.31
N HIS A 37 3.79 14.93 4.52
CA HIS A 37 4.40 15.58 5.68
C HIS A 37 4.57 17.10 5.51
N GLU A 38 4.45 17.59 4.27
CA GLU A 38 4.58 19.00 3.93
C GLU A 38 3.22 19.61 3.54
N ALA A 39 3.04 20.90 3.82
CA ALA A 39 1.80 21.62 3.48
C ALA A 39 1.56 21.75 1.96
N ASN A 40 2.63 21.70 1.15
CA ASN A 40 2.56 21.80 -0.31
C ASN A 40 3.57 20.84 -0.96
N PRO A 41 3.24 19.54 -1.10
CA PRO A 41 4.15 18.57 -1.71
C PRO A 41 4.31 18.89 -3.21
N THR A 42 5.55 19.10 -3.64
CA THR A 42 5.90 19.34 -5.05
C THR A 42 6.57 18.15 -5.71
N VAL A 43 6.97 17.15 -4.92
CA VAL A 43 7.60 15.92 -5.37
C VAL A 43 6.88 14.71 -4.77
N CYS A 44 6.77 13.62 -5.53
CA CYS A 44 6.06 12.40 -5.10
C CYS A 44 6.66 11.75 -3.86
N GLN A 45 7.94 12.00 -3.57
CA GLN A 45 8.63 11.45 -2.40
C GLN A 45 8.13 12.03 -1.08
N CYS A 46 7.43 13.17 -1.12
CA CYS A 46 6.83 13.79 0.06
C CYS A 46 5.40 13.28 0.33
N THR A 47 4.89 12.40 -0.55
CA THR A 47 3.58 11.76 -0.39
C THR A 47 3.75 10.29 -0.01
N ASP A 48 3.15 9.90 1.11
CA ASP A 48 3.25 8.56 1.68
C ASP A 48 1.88 7.86 1.70
N CYS A 49 1.88 6.54 1.57
CA CYS A 49 0.68 5.74 1.75
C CYS A 49 0.44 5.51 3.25
N GLU A 50 -0.47 6.28 3.85
CA GLU A 50 -0.81 6.18 5.28
C GLU A 50 -1.55 4.86 5.62
N SER A 51 -2.09 4.18 4.60
CA SER A 51 -2.69 2.85 4.76
C SER A 51 -1.65 1.72 4.79
N PHE A 52 -0.36 2.03 4.61
CA PHE A 52 0.71 1.07 4.73
C PHE A 52 0.81 0.55 6.17
N GLN A 53 0.75 -0.77 6.32
CA GLN A 53 1.07 -1.44 7.58
C GLN A 53 2.17 -2.47 7.28
N PRO A 54 3.26 -2.52 8.04
CA PRO A 54 4.24 -3.57 7.87
C PRO A 54 3.65 -4.92 8.33
N LYS A 55 3.97 -5.99 7.60
CA LYS A 55 3.82 -7.38 8.07
C LYS A 55 4.67 -7.48 9.33
N GLN A 56 4.05 -7.76 10.48
CA GLN A 56 4.81 -8.02 11.68
C GLN A 56 5.62 -9.31 11.47
N CYS A 57 6.95 -9.21 11.57
CA CYS A 57 7.79 -10.37 11.81
C CYS A 57 7.52 -10.82 13.25
N ARG A 58 6.79 -11.92 13.41
CA ARG A 58 6.62 -12.59 14.71
C ARG A 58 7.66 -13.69 14.85
#